data_AF-A0A1E5JWZ3-F1
#
_entry.id   AF-A0A1E5JWZ3-F1
#
_cell.length_a   1.000
_cell.length_b   1.000
_cell.length_c   1.000
_cell.angle_alpha   90.00
_cell.angle_beta   90.00
_cell.angle_gamma   90.00
#
_symmetry.space_group_name_H-M   'P 1'
#
loop_
_entity.id
_entity.type
_entity.pdbx_description
1 polymer ?
#
loop_
_entity_poly.entity_id
_entity_poly.type
_entity_poly.pdbx_seq_one_letter_code
_entity_poly.pdbx_strand_id
1 'polypeptide(L)' 'MTVAILATGDEIVHGDTLNTNGRDIAHTLSSEGLPLGVHISCSDKKKISLIVYAF' A
#
# COMPACT_ATOMS: atom_id res chain seq x y z
N MET A 1 -5.03 -15.71 7.94
CA MET A 1 -5.10 -14.29 8.31
C MET A 1 -4.05 -13.57 7.48
N THR A 2 -4.43 -12.60 6.66
CA THR A 2 -3.52 -11.90 5.74
C THR A 2 -3.31 -10.45 6.19
N VAL A 3 -2.16 -9.88 5.84
CA VAL A 3 -1.81 -8.48 6.13
C VAL A 3 -2.14 -7.61 4.92
N ALA A 4 -2.68 -6.41 5.17
CA ALA A 4 -2.90 -5.39 4.16
C ALA A 4 -1.97 -4.19 4.41
N ILE A 5 -1.49 -3.56 3.34
CA ILE A 5 -0.65 -2.37 3.41
C ILE A 5 -1.43 -1.18 2.83
N LEU A 6 -1.54 -0.12 3.64
CA LEU A 6 -2.14 1.15 3.26
C LEU A 6 -1.05 2.22 3.21
N ALA A 7 -0.83 2.78 2.03
CA ALA A 7 0.01 3.96 1.84
C ALA A 7 -0.87 5.20 1.73
N THR A 8 -0.50 6.28 2.41
CA THR A 8 -1.19 7.57 2.34
C THR A 8 -0.29 8.59 1.66
N GLY A 9 -0.87 9.42 0.79
CA GLY A 9 -0.16 10.47 0.08
C GLY A 9 -0.82 10.75 -1.27
N ASP A 10 -1.19 12.00 -1.52
CA ASP A 10 -1.74 12.39 -2.83
C ASP A 10 -0.71 12.14 -3.94
N GLU A 11 0.58 12.38 -3.69
CA GLU A 11 1.67 12.11 -4.63
C GLU A 11 1.81 10.62 -4.97
N ILE A 12 1.43 9.72 -4.06
CA ILE A 12 1.42 8.27 -4.30
C ILE A 12 0.20 7.88 -5.15
N VAL A 13 -0.98 8.41 -4.80
CA VAL A 13 -2.23 8.14 -5.53
C VAL A 13 -2.16 8.64 -6.97
N HIS A 14 -1.55 9.81 -7.22
CA HIS A 14 -1.40 10.35 -8.56
C HIS A 14 -0.24 9.71 -9.35
N GLY A 15 0.62 8.94 -8.68
CA GLY A 15 1.80 8.31 -9.30
C GLY A 15 2.98 9.26 -9.50
N ASP A 16 2.94 10.45 -8.89
CA ASP A 16 4.04 11.41 -8.86
C ASP A 16 5.24 10.86 -8.07
N THR A 17 4.95 10.04 -7.05
CA THR A 17 5.94 9.31 -6.25
C THR A 17 5.63 7.81 -6.25
N LEU A 18 6.63 7.00 -6.61
CA LEU A 18 6.51 5.55 -6.55
C LEU A 18 6.54 5.07 -5.09
N ASN A 19 5.55 4.28 -4.69
CA ASN A 19 5.46 3.71 -3.34
C ASN A 19 6.44 2.53 -3.12
N THR A 20 7.74 2.83 -2.97
CA THR A 20 8.75 1.84 -2.57
C THR A 20 8.58 1.39 -1.13
N ASN A 21 8.04 2.26 -0.25
CA ASN A 21 7.76 1.92 1.15
C ASN A 21 6.86 0.69 1.26
N GLY A 22 5.76 0.66 0.49
CA GLY A 22 4.86 -0.48 0.46
C GLY A 22 5.57 -1.75 -0.02
N ARG A 23 6.42 -1.65 -1.04
CA ARG A 23 7.24 -2.79 -1.52
C ARG A 23 8.19 -3.32 -0.46
N ASP A 24 8.89 -2.44 0.26
CA ASP A 24 9.88 -2.84 1.26
C ASP A 24 9.21 -3.47 2.49
N ILE A 25 8.06 -2.92 2.92
CA ILE A 25 7.23 -3.50 3.99
C ILE A 25 6.71 -4.87 3.56
N ALA A 26 6.16 -4.99 2.34
CA ALA A 26 5.68 -6.26 1.80
C ALA A 26 6.78 -7.32 1.76
N HIS A 27 7.96 -6.97 1.26
CA HIS A 27 9.09 -7.88 1.21
C HIS A 27 9.49 -8.37 2.61
N THR A 28 9.56 -7.46 3.58
CA THR A 28 9.90 -7.78 4.98
C THR A 28 8.87 -8.74 5.58
N LEU A 29 7.58 -8.41 5.52
CA LEU A 29 6.50 -9.25 6.04
C LEU A 29 6.46 -10.63 5.37
N SER A 30 6.64 -10.68 4.05
CA SER A 30 6.70 -11.94 3.32
C SER A 30 7.91 -12.78 3.74
N SER A 31 9.06 -12.15 4.00
CA SER A 31 10.26 -12.85 4.48
C SER A 31 10.10 -13.43 5.89
N GLU A 32 9.23 -12.83 6.70
CA GLU A 32 8.84 -13.30 8.03
C GLU A 32 7.72 -14.36 8.00
N GLY A 33 7.24 -14.74 6.81
CA GLY A 33 6.18 -15.74 6.64
C GLY A 33 4.76 -15.21 6.89
N LEU A 34 4.58 -13.88 6.94
CA LEU A 34 3.27 -13.25 7.07
C LEU A 34 2.65 -13.09 5.66
N PRO A 35 1.53 -13.77 5.37
CA PRO A 35 0.93 -13.72 4.03
C PRO A 35 0.27 -12.36 3.78
N LEU A 36 0.63 -11.73 2.66
CA LEU A 36 0.06 -10.46 2.21
C LEU A 36 -1.25 -10.67 1.44
N GLY A 37 -2.19 -9.74 1.59
CA GLY A 37 -3.48 -9.76 0.90
C GLY A 37 -3.60 -8.68 -0.17
N VAL A 38 -3.57 -7.41 0.24
CA VAL A 38 -3.81 -6.25 -0.66
C VAL A 38 -2.88 -5.10 -0.35
N HIS A 39 -2.54 -4.34 -1.40
CA HIS A 39 -1.90 -3.03 -1.29
C HIS A 39 -2.88 -1.93 -1.69
N ILE A 40 -2.96 -0.89 -0.89
CA ILE A 40 -3.89 0.22 -1.10
C ILE A 40 -3.13 1.52 -1.00
N SER A 41 -3.41 2.46 -1.90
CA SER A 41 -2.95 3.85 -1.79
C SER A 41 -4.17 4.75 -1.59
N CYS A 42 -4.08 5.69 -0.63
CA CYS A 42 -5.16 6.58 -0.23
C CYS A 42 -4.69 8.03 -0.23
N SER A 43 -5.59 8.92 -0.68
CA SER A 43 -5.40 10.36 -0.61
C SER A 43 -5.34 10.84 0.85
N ASP A 44 -4.61 11.93 1.10
CA ASP A 44 -4.58 12.58 2.43
C ASP A 44 -5.89 13.31 2.77
N LYS A 45 -6.85 13.31 1.84
CA LYS A 45 -8.15 13.94 2.03
C LYS A 45 -9.06 13.05 2.87
N LYS A 46 -9.83 13.70 3.76
CA LYS A 46 -10.86 13.07 4.59
C LYS A 46 -11.95 12.36 3.77
N LYS A 47 -12.18 12.78 2.51
CA LYS A 47 -13.00 12.05 1.55
C LYS A 47 -12.11 11.04 0.83
N ILE A 48 -12.43 9.78 1.09
CA ILE A 48 -11.68 8.61 0.67
C ILE A 48 -11.65 8.50 -0.86
N SER A 49 -10.46 8.62 -1.44
CA SER A 49 -10.15 8.13 -2.79
C SER A 49 -9.13 7.01 -2.64
N LEU A 50 -9.53 5.78 -3.01
CA LEU A 50 -8.71 4.58 -2.85
C LEU A 50 -8.32 4.03 -4.21
N ILE A 51 -7.02 3.75 -4.36
CA ILE A 51 -6.51 2.89 -5.42
C ILE A 51 -6.16 1.56 -4.77
N VAL A 52 -6.78 0.48 -5.24
CA VAL A 52 -6.54 -0.87 -4.75
C VAL A 52 -5.70 -1.63 -5.77
N TYR A 53 -4.56 -2.12 -5.33
CA TYR A 53 -3.71 -3.04 -6.07
C TYR A 53 -3.96 -4.44 -5.52
N ALA A 54 -4.64 -5.26 -6.31
CA ALA A 54 -4.77 -6.69 -6.06
C ALA A 54 -3.52 -7.40 -6.60
N PHE A 55 -2.96 -8.31 -5.80
CA PHE A 55 -1.89 -9.22 -6.22
C PHE A 55 -2.47 -10.37 -7.06
#